data_AF-W0AFZ4-F1
#
_entry.id   AF-W0AFZ4-F1
#
_cell.length_a   1.000
_cell.length_b   1.000
_cell.length_c   1.000
_cell.angle_alpha   90.00
_cell.angle_beta   90.00
_cell.angle_gamma   90.00
#
_symmetry.space_group_name_H-M   'P 1'
#
loop_
_entity.id
_entity.type
_entity.pdbx_description
1 polymer ?
#
loop_
_entity_poly.entity_id
_entity_poly.type
_entity_poly.pdbx_seq_one_letter_code
_entity_poly.pdbx_strand_id
1 'polypeptide(L)'
;MQVRFWGTRGSIAKPGPSTVRYGGNTSCVEVRSSAGTQIVIDCGTGAHALGQAILAEAGGGPTRGAILISHTHWDHIQGIPFFAPLFAAGHHWDFYAPRGFGDSLRDTLAGQMDFTYFPVTLEAFAAEVGYHDLGEGSFAIDDVRITTRFLNHPALTLAYRLECDGASLVYACDHEPHSRALAKAEGPIHGQDLDHSAFLAGADLVIHDAQYTPAEYDAKIGWGHSTPHYAAMVCRAAGVARLAFTHHDPMRTDADVDALVAELEQDGIGLQPLEIIAAAEGLTILVEGRAAPAAEPAPSALAASAPSADTSPLVLVVANDLDADDPLRQALEDEHVRTAFASSAAAVPELAATASPQLLIVDDDRRPAGIDTPEAAERVVAETAAGLPPPLIVASSGAKPAQRVLPPDGDWIERPFSREFARARIRTALTRSEFRWVRPPLPDNEVERLQALLATGLLDSPREERFDRITRLAAALFRVPVALVSLIDTNRQWFKSCVGLDATETSREVSFCAHAVADGGMLVVPDALQDRRFADNPAVTGGMHVRFYAGAPLRLTAGGCAGTLCIVDIRPRAFDDADRARLRDLADLLELEINR
;
A
#
# COMPACT_ATOMS: atom_id res chain seq x y z
N MET A 1 15.77 13.37 7.58
CA MET A 1 15.37 12.09 8.19
C MET A 1 16.62 11.29 8.59
N GLN A 2 16.62 10.66 9.76
CA GLN A 2 17.69 9.76 10.22
C GLN A 2 17.17 8.32 10.24
N VAL A 3 17.98 7.37 9.74
CA VAL A 3 17.67 5.94 9.70
C VAL A 3 18.76 5.18 10.44
N ARG A 4 18.41 4.30 11.37
CA ARG A 4 19.36 3.51 12.16
C ARG A 4 18.97 2.04 12.18
N PHE A 5 19.95 1.17 11.93
CA PHE A 5 19.75 -0.27 11.95
C PHE A 5 20.07 -0.83 13.33
N TRP A 6 19.11 -1.53 13.92
CA TRP A 6 19.23 -2.22 15.21
C TRP A 6 19.29 -3.74 15.05
N GLY A 7 18.84 -4.24 13.91
CA GLY A 7 19.07 -5.62 13.46
C GLY A 7 18.93 -5.72 11.96
N THR A 8 19.74 -6.60 11.37
CA THR A 8 20.01 -6.70 9.93
C THR A 8 20.03 -8.13 9.42
N ARG A 9 19.81 -9.11 10.31
CA ARG A 9 19.87 -10.54 9.99
C ARG A 9 18.49 -11.07 9.65
N GLY A 10 18.41 -11.92 8.63
CA GLY A 10 17.17 -12.57 8.23
C GLY A 10 16.90 -13.87 8.97
N SER A 11 15.64 -14.30 9.02
CA SER A 11 15.13 -15.61 9.47
C SER A 11 15.34 -15.95 10.95
N ILE A 12 16.55 -15.82 11.49
CA ILE A 12 16.89 -16.08 12.89
C ILE A 12 18.01 -15.16 13.37
N ALA A 13 18.03 -14.90 14.69
CA ALA A 13 19.17 -14.24 15.30
C ALA A 13 20.43 -15.13 15.23
N LYS A 14 21.54 -14.56 14.76
CA LYS A 14 22.82 -15.24 14.56
C LYS A 14 24.00 -14.42 15.09
N PRO A 15 24.09 -14.15 16.41
CA PRO A 15 25.30 -13.56 16.98
C PRO A 15 26.45 -14.58 16.94
N GLY A 16 27.64 -14.15 16.53
CA GLY A 16 28.83 -14.99 16.56
C GLY A 16 30.08 -14.30 16.03
N PRO A 17 31.27 -14.91 16.18
CA PRO A 17 32.53 -14.33 15.73
C PRO A 17 32.59 -14.00 14.23
N SER A 18 31.73 -14.63 13.42
CA SER A 18 31.65 -14.42 11.98
C SER A 18 30.63 -13.36 11.53
N THR A 19 29.88 -12.76 12.47
CA THR A 19 28.80 -11.79 12.19
C THR A 19 28.95 -10.51 13.01
N VAL A 20 30.16 -10.22 13.49
CA VAL A 20 30.43 -9.09 14.41
C VAL A 20 30.29 -7.75 13.69
N ARG A 21 30.67 -7.68 12.41
CA ARG A 21 30.65 -6.43 11.64
C ARG A 21 29.23 -6.03 11.24
N TYR A 22 28.46 -6.96 10.67
CA TYR A 22 27.11 -6.65 10.19
C TYR A 22 26.02 -6.91 11.22
N GLY A 23 26.30 -7.67 12.27
CA GLY A 23 25.36 -7.95 13.35
C GLY A 23 24.62 -9.27 13.20
N GLY A 24 24.08 -9.77 14.32
CA GLY A 24 23.32 -11.02 14.41
C GLY A 24 21.86 -10.84 14.83
N ASN A 25 21.41 -9.64 15.15
CA ASN A 25 20.03 -9.33 15.50
C ASN A 25 19.15 -9.29 14.25
N THR A 26 17.90 -9.73 14.42
CA THR A 26 16.94 -9.74 13.32
C THR A 26 16.31 -8.37 13.08
N SER A 27 15.74 -8.20 11.88
CA SER A 27 15.15 -6.97 11.34
C SER A 27 14.56 -6.02 12.38
N CYS A 28 15.19 -4.86 12.53
CA CYS A 28 14.71 -3.76 13.34
C CYS A 28 15.38 -2.47 12.87
N VAL A 29 14.59 -1.54 12.33
CA VAL A 29 15.08 -0.27 11.79
C VAL A 29 14.35 0.88 12.45
N GLU A 30 15.09 1.83 13.00
CA GLU A 30 14.54 3.05 13.58
C GLU A 30 14.65 4.19 12.56
N VAL A 31 13.57 4.93 12.40
CA VAL A 31 13.47 6.14 11.57
C VAL A 31 13.04 7.30 12.47
N ARG A 32 13.79 8.41 12.40
CA ARG A 32 13.47 9.66 13.11
C ARG A 32 13.37 10.83 12.15
N SER A 33 12.28 11.59 12.25
CA SER A 33 12.14 12.87 11.56
C SER A 33 12.81 14.01 12.33
N SER A 34 13.07 15.13 11.67
CA SER A 34 13.59 16.33 12.33
C SER A 34 12.62 16.95 13.33
N ALA A 35 11.32 16.70 13.17
CA ALA A 35 10.27 17.10 14.11
C ALA A 35 10.20 16.22 15.38
N GLY A 36 10.96 15.11 15.41
CA GLY A 36 11.02 14.20 16.55
C GLY A 36 10.08 13.00 16.49
N THR A 37 9.40 12.77 15.36
CA THR A 37 8.57 11.57 15.16
C THR A 37 9.46 10.34 15.08
N GLN A 38 9.10 9.30 15.83
CA GLN A 38 9.85 8.06 15.93
C GLN A 38 9.03 6.89 15.38
N ILE A 39 9.57 6.25 14.34
CA ILE A 39 8.98 5.08 13.69
C ILE A 39 9.99 3.93 13.77
N VAL A 40 9.52 2.75 14.13
CA VAL A 40 10.28 1.49 14.11
C VAL A 40 9.69 0.62 13.00
N ILE A 41 10.50 0.20 12.04
CA ILE A 41 10.10 -0.73 10.98
C ILE A 41 10.66 -2.10 11.35
N ASP A 42 9.73 -3.04 11.54
CA ASP A 42 9.92 -4.34 12.16
C ASP A 42 10.50 -4.31 13.57
N CYS A 43 10.10 -5.28 14.38
CA CYS A 43 10.41 -5.37 15.79
C CYS A 43 11.03 -6.74 16.11
N GLY A 44 12.03 -7.12 15.33
CA GLY A 44 12.88 -8.29 15.55
C GLY A 44 13.78 -8.15 16.78
N THR A 45 14.73 -9.05 16.98
CA THR A 45 15.55 -9.10 18.21
C THR A 45 16.36 -7.82 18.45
N GLY A 46 16.65 -7.03 17.41
CA GLY A 46 17.27 -5.71 17.54
C GLY A 46 16.45 -4.72 18.39
N ALA A 47 15.14 -4.92 18.50
CA ALA A 47 14.24 -4.09 19.31
C ALA A 47 14.63 -4.06 20.79
N HIS A 48 15.29 -5.10 21.31
CA HIS A 48 15.74 -5.10 22.70
C HIS A 48 16.72 -3.94 22.96
N ALA A 49 17.75 -3.81 22.14
CA ALA A 49 18.76 -2.75 22.28
C ALA A 49 18.16 -1.36 21.98
N LEU A 50 17.28 -1.26 20.98
CA LEU A 50 16.54 -0.04 20.67
C LEU A 50 15.69 0.43 21.86
N GLY A 51 14.92 -0.48 22.46
CA GLY A 51 14.05 -0.17 23.59
C GLY A 51 14.82 0.37 24.80
N GLN A 52 16.00 -0.18 25.08
CA GLN A 52 16.87 0.35 26.13
C GLN A 52 17.38 1.76 25.80
N ALA A 53 17.77 2.00 24.55
CA ALA A 53 18.24 3.31 24.10
C ALA A 53 17.15 4.38 24.19
N ILE A 54 15.91 4.05 23.81
CA ILE A 54 14.74 4.93 23.93
C ILE A 54 14.52 5.36 25.38
N LEU A 55 14.51 4.40 26.32
CA LEU A 55 14.28 4.72 27.73
C LEU A 55 15.44 5.53 28.34
N ALA A 56 16.67 5.22 27.95
CA ALA A 56 17.85 5.96 28.41
C ALA A 56 17.81 7.42 27.92
N GLU A 57 17.44 7.64 26.66
CA GLU A 57 17.29 8.98 26.08
C GLU A 57 16.13 9.77 26.73
N ALA A 58 15.03 9.10 27.04
CA ALA A 58 13.87 9.72 27.68
C ALA A 58 14.15 10.21 29.10
N GLY A 59 15.15 9.64 29.80
CA GLY A 59 15.54 10.08 31.15
C GLY A 59 14.41 9.97 32.19
N GLY A 60 13.48 9.03 32.01
CA GLY A 60 12.28 8.87 32.85
C GLY A 60 11.07 9.69 32.39
N GLY A 61 11.17 10.42 31.28
CA GLY A 61 10.05 11.07 30.61
C GLY A 61 9.19 10.09 29.78
N PRO A 62 7.98 10.51 29.38
CA PRO A 62 7.13 9.74 28.48
C PRO A 62 7.77 9.60 27.11
N THR A 63 7.47 8.51 26.40
CA THR A 63 7.87 8.31 25.00
C THR A 63 6.66 7.97 24.15
N ARG A 64 6.72 8.36 22.88
CA ARG A 64 5.70 8.01 21.89
C ARG A 64 6.35 7.60 20.58
N GLY A 65 5.74 6.66 19.87
CA GLY A 65 6.21 6.25 18.56
C GLY A 65 5.28 5.26 17.89
N ALA A 66 5.63 4.86 16.67
CA ALA A 66 4.90 3.87 15.90
C ALA A 66 5.80 2.69 15.53
N ILE A 67 5.22 1.50 15.46
CA ILE A 67 5.87 0.27 15.02
C ILE A 67 5.15 -0.23 13.77
N LEU A 68 5.81 -0.13 12.61
CA LEU A 68 5.35 -0.65 11.33
C LEU A 68 5.91 -2.06 11.15
N ILE A 69 5.06 -3.09 11.24
CA ILE A 69 5.43 -4.48 11.01
C ILE A 69 5.16 -4.83 9.55
N SER A 70 6.20 -5.22 8.80
CA SER A 70 6.07 -5.63 7.40
C SER A 70 5.21 -6.88 7.27
N HIS A 71 5.45 -7.88 8.12
CA HIS A 71 4.67 -9.11 8.28
C HIS A 71 5.02 -9.80 9.60
N THR A 72 4.33 -10.88 9.92
CA THR A 72 4.34 -11.50 11.26
C THR A 72 5.22 -12.74 11.39
N HIS A 73 6.21 -12.93 10.50
CA HIS A 73 7.24 -13.93 10.74
C HIS A 73 8.07 -13.57 11.98
N TRP A 74 8.58 -14.61 12.64
CA TRP A 74 9.19 -14.49 13.96
C TRP A 74 10.34 -13.48 14.01
N ASP A 75 11.22 -13.49 13.03
CA ASP A 75 12.36 -12.58 12.95
C ASP A 75 11.97 -11.10 12.83
N HIS A 76 10.71 -10.78 12.50
CA HIS A 76 10.18 -9.42 12.42
C HIS A 76 9.40 -9.00 13.67
N ILE A 77 9.05 -9.94 14.58
CA ILE A 77 8.21 -9.65 15.75
C ILE A 77 8.80 -10.13 17.09
N GLN A 78 9.83 -10.99 17.08
CA GLN A 78 10.41 -11.65 18.25
C GLN A 78 10.94 -10.69 19.31
N GLY A 79 11.23 -9.43 18.95
CA GLY A 79 11.68 -8.40 19.87
C GLY A 79 10.57 -7.74 20.68
N ILE A 80 9.30 -7.86 20.28
CA ILE A 80 8.15 -7.21 20.95
C ILE A 80 8.09 -7.53 22.44
N PRO A 81 8.21 -8.80 22.89
CA PRO A 81 8.18 -9.13 24.32
C PRO A 81 9.37 -8.56 25.12
N PHE A 82 10.38 -8.02 24.44
CA PHE A 82 11.59 -7.44 25.01
C PHE A 82 11.76 -5.95 24.67
N PHE A 83 10.76 -5.33 24.04
CA PHE A 83 10.73 -3.91 23.73
C PHE A 83 10.31 -3.13 24.99
N ALA A 84 11.31 -2.74 25.77
CA ALA A 84 11.13 -2.17 27.11
C ALA A 84 10.10 -1.02 27.22
N PRO A 85 9.94 -0.11 26.24
CA PRO A 85 8.93 0.93 26.30
C PRO A 85 7.48 0.43 26.50
N LEU A 86 7.14 -0.80 26.07
CA LEU A 86 5.79 -1.36 26.25
C LEU A 86 5.48 -1.74 27.71
N PHE A 87 6.50 -1.96 28.52
CA PHE A 87 6.38 -2.46 29.90
C PHE A 87 6.54 -1.38 30.97
N ALA A 88 6.58 -0.11 30.56
CA ALA A 88 6.63 1.04 31.47
C ALA A 88 5.41 1.95 31.25
N ALA A 89 4.90 2.52 32.35
CA ALA A 89 3.74 3.41 32.30
C ALA A 89 4.11 4.80 31.76
N GLY A 90 3.18 5.45 31.06
CA GLY A 90 3.38 6.79 30.51
C GLY A 90 4.01 6.81 29.11
N HIS A 91 4.21 5.64 28.49
CA HIS A 91 4.59 5.53 27.08
C HIS A 91 3.37 5.20 26.21
N HIS A 92 3.40 5.62 24.94
CA HIS A 92 2.33 5.37 23.97
C HIS A 92 2.92 4.85 22.65
N TRP A 93 2.49 3.66 22.21
CA TRP A 93 3.01 3.04 21.00
C TRP A 93 1.89 2.48 20.12
N ASP A 94 1.90 2.83 18.84
CA ASP A 94 0.93 2.31 17.86
C ASP A 94 1.56 1.23 16.99
N PHE A 95 0.95 0.05 16.91
CA PHE A 95 1.32 -0.99 15.96
C PHE A 95 0.52 -0.87 14.67
N TYR A 96 1.21 -0.93 13.54
CA TYR A 96 0.63 -0.98 12.21
C TYR A 96 1.17 -2.21 11.49
N ALA A 97 0.32 -3.05 10.92
CA ALA A 97 0.74 -4.27 10.23
C ALA A 97 -0.29 -4.70 9.18
N PRO A 98 0.06 -5.52 8.17
CA PRO A 98 -0.95 -6.13 7.33
C PRO A 98 -1.91 -6.96 8.19
N ARG A 99 -3.19 -6.95 7.83
CA ARG A 99 -4.18 -7.84 8.45
C ARG A 99 -3.71 -9.29 8.32
N GLY A 100 -3.37 -9.92 9.43
CA GLY A 100 -2.77 -11.26 9.47
C GLY A 100 -3.74 -12.40 9.14
N PHE A 101 -3.35 -13.63 9.46
CA PHE A 101 -4.21 -14.84 9.36
C PHE A 101 -5.22 -14.99 10.51
N GLY A 102 -5.08 -14.21 11.58
CA GLY A 102 -5.99 -14.22 12.73
C GLY A 102 -7.10 -13.19 12.66
N ASP A 103 -7.97 -13.19 13.68
CA ASP A 103 -9.14 -12.31 13.78
C ASP A 103 -8.76 -10.82 13.91
N SER A 104 -7.59 -10.52 14.49
CA SER A 104 -7.02 -9.17 14.60
C SER A 104 -5.48 -9.18 14.67
N LEU A 105 -4.85 -8.03 14.41
CA LEU A 105 -3.42 -7.82 14.66
C LEU A 105 -3.05 -8.07 16.13
N ARG A 106 -3.90 -7.63 17.08
CA ARG A 106 -3.69 -7.86 18.51
C ARG A 106 -3.59 -9.35 18.82
N ASP A 107 -4.51 -10.16 18.29
CA ASP A 107 -4.54 -11.61 18.56
C ASP A 107 -3.34 -12.31 17.92
N THR A 108 -2.93 -11.87 16.73
CA THR A 108 -1.72 -12.38 16.07
C THR A 108 -0.48 -12.11 16.92
N LEU A 109 -0.34 -10.91 17.47
CA LEU A 109 0.77 -10.57 18.35
C LEU A 109 0.67 -11.25 19.73
N ALA A 110 -0.54 -11.48 20.24
CA ALA A 110 -0.75 -12.23 21.49
C ALA A 110 -0.24 -13.66 21.39
N GLY A 111 -0.32 -14.26 20.20
CA GLY A 111 0.16 -15.61 19.89
C GLY A 111 1.68 -15.80 19.88
N GLN A 112 2.49 -14.81 20.25
CA GLN A 112 3.91 -15.03 20.63
C GLN A 112 4.14 -14.86 22.14
N MET A 113 3.09 -14.47 22.86
CA MET A 113 3.06 -14.20 24.30
C MET A 113 2.04 -15.10 25.03
N ASP A 114 1.60 -16.21 24.43
CA ASP A 114 0.81 -17.21 25.15
C ASP A 114 1.62 -17.84 26.28
N PHE A 115 0.93 -18.04 27.39
CA PHE A 115 1.51 -18.54 28.64
C PHE A 115 2.24 -19.87 28.51
N THR A 116 1.90 -20.68 27.51
CA THR A 116 2.52 -21.99 27.24
C THR A 116 4.02 -21.87 26.95
N TYR A 117 4.43 -20.83 26.21
CA TYR A 117 5.82 -20.64 25.78
C TYR A 117 6.43 -19.32 26.26
N PHE A 118 5.63 -18.37 26.73
CA PHE A 118 6.12 -17.11 27.26
C PHE A 118 5.34 -16.69 28.53
N PRO A 119 6.01 -16.38 29.65
CA PRO A 119 5.36 -16.25 30.96
C PRO A 119 4.54 -14.97 31.16
N VAL A 120 4.51 -14.08 30.16
CA VAL A 120 3.95 -12.73 30.22
C VAL A 120 3.04 -12.54 29.01
N THR A 121 1.78 -12.18 29.24
CA THR A 121 0.82 -11.94 28.15
C THR A 121 0.80 -10.45 27.76
N LEU A 122 0.10 -10.09 26.68
CA LEU A 122 -0.05 -8.68 26.27
C LEU A 122 -0.68 -7.80 27.36
N GLU A 123 -1.46 -8.38 28.28
CA GLU A 123 -2.06 -7.69 29.43
C GLU A 123 -1.02 -7.14 30.41
N ALA A 124 0.24 -7.57 30.31
CA ALA A 124 1.34 -7.01 31.11
C ALA A 124 1.93 -5.73 30.52
N PHE A 125 1.50 -5.31 29.32
CA PHE A 125 1.89 -4.00 28.80
C PHE A 125 1.37 -2.90 29.73
N ALA A 126 2.26 -2.00 30.12
CA ALA A 126 1.96 -0.83 30.94
C ALA A 126 1.85 0.45 30.11
N ALA A 127 2.32 0.41 28.85
CA ALA A 127 2.13 1.47 27.87
C ALA A 127 0.70 1.49 27.32
N GLU A 128 0.27 2.64 26.83
CA GLU A 128 -0.89 2.73 25.95
C GLU A 128 -0.50 2.17 24.58
N VAL A 129 -1.28 1.22 24.06
CA VAL A 129 -0.97 0.53 22.80
C VAL A 129 -2.17 0.54 21.85
N GLY A 130 -2.00 1.15 20.67
CA GLY A 130 -2.94 1.09 19.56
C GLY A 130 -2.57 -0.01 18.56
N TYR A 131 -3.57 -0.54 17.85
CA TYR A 131 -3.39 -1.54 16.80
C TYR A 131 -4.16 -1.12 15.55
N HIS A 132 -3.48 -1.12 14.41
CA HIS A 132 -3.99 -0.62 13.14
C HIS A 132 -3.73 -1.66 12.04
N ASP A 133 -4.80 -2.26 11.51
CA ASP A 133 -4.69 -3.16 10.36
C ASP A 133 -4.48 -2.35 9.07
N LEU A 134 -3.50 -2.76 8.28
CA LEU A 134 -3.10 -2.13 7.03
C LEU A 134 -3.43 -2.98 5.80
N GLY A 135 -3.81 -2.30 4.72
CA GLY A 135 -3.78 -2.78 3.34
C GLY A 135 -2.85 -1.92 2.50
N GLU A 136 -2.99 -1.93 1.17
CA GLU A 136 -2.29 -0.96 0.31
C GLU A 136 -2.96 0.43 0.40
N GLY A 137 -2.16 1.49 0.32
CA GLY A 137 -2.66 2.86 0.37
C GLY A 137 -1.69 3.82 1.09
N SER A 138 -2.16 5.04 1.38
CA SER A 138 -1.35 6.06 2.04
C SER A 138 -2.03 6.62 3.29
N PHE A 139 -1.22 6.92 4.30
CA PHE A 139 -1.62 7.57 5.55
C PHE A 139 -0.47 8.43 6.10
N ALA A 140 -0.66 9.05 7.25
CA ALA A 140 0.37 9.85 7.90
C ALA A 140 0.48 9.48 9.39
N ILE A 141 1.71 9.46 9.89
CA ILE A 141 2.01 9.41 11.32
C ILE A 141 2.74 10.71 11.63
N ASP A 142 2.07 11.61 12.35
CA ASP A 142 2.56 12.96 12.62
C ASP A 142 3.03 13.67 11.32
N ASP A 143 4.31 14.01 11.19
CA ASP A 143 4.91 14.67 10.02
C ASP A 143 5.39 13.70 8.92
N VAL A 144 5.22 12.39 9.09
CA VAL A 144 5.71 11.37 8.16
C VAL A 144 4.57 10.82 7.31
N ARG A 145 4.65 11.01 5.99
CA ARG A 145 3.74 10.37 5.03
C ARG A 145 4.21 8.94 4.78
N ILE A 146 3.28 7.98 4.87
CA ILE A 146 3.55 6.56 4.65
C ILE A 146 2.68 6.09 3.50
N THR A 147 3.29 5.40 2.53
CA THR A 147 2.58 4.65 1.48
C THR A 147 2.96 3.18 1.57
N THR A 148 1.98 2.32 1.41
CA THR A 148 2.08 0.87 1.61
C THR A 148 1.78 0.12 0.33
N ARG A 149 2.49 -0.99 0.11
CA ARG A 149 2.27 -1.89 -1.03
C ARG A 149 2.54 -3.33 -0.63
N PHE A 150 1.74 -4.29 -1.11
CA PHE A 150 2.04 -5.70 -0.88
C PHE A 150 3.27 -6.15 -1.66
N LEU A 151 4.12 -6.93 -1.00
CA LEU A 151 5.29 -7.61 -1.55
C LEU A 151 4.96 -9.05 -1.94
N ASN A 152 5.84 -9.65 -2.73
CA ASN A 152 5.71 -11.02 -3.21
C ASN A 152 6.39 -11.98 -2.23
N HIS A 153 5.64 -12.47 -1.24
CA HIS A 153 6.14 -13.27 -0.14
C HIS A 153 5.12 -14.37 0.23
N PRO A 154 5.52 -15.53 0.83
CA PRO A 154 4.60 -16.58 1.26
C PRO A 154 3.69 -16.21 2.45
N ALA A 155 3.74 -14.97 2.92
CA ALA A 155 2.79 -14.37 3.86
C ALA A 155 2.35 -12.99 3.33
N LEU A 156 1.28 -12.43 3.91
CA LEU A 156 0.93 -11.03 3.63
C LEU A 156 2.03 -10.12 4.17
N THR A 157 2.76 -9.48 3.26
CA THR A 157 3.91 -8.63 3.57
C THR A 157 3.75 -7.26 2.91
N LEU A 158 3.95 -6.19 3.68
CA LEU A 158 3.92 -4.82 3.20
C LEU A 158 5.33 -4.23 3.08
N ALA A 159 5.55 -3.50 1.99
CA ALA A 159 6.57 -2.47 1.91
C ALA A 159 6.04 -1.14 2.41
N TYR A 160 6.95 -0.31 2.91
CA TYR A 160 6.66 1.03 3.42
C TYR A 160 7.52 2.06 2.68
N ARG A 161 6.88 3.08 2.10
CA ARG A 161 7.53 4.30 1.61
C ARG A 161 7.25 5.43 2.59
N LEU A 162 8.30 5.95 3.24
CA LEU A 162 8.25 7.03 4.21
C LEU A 162 8.79 8.31 3.57
N GLU A 163 8.05 9.41 3.69
CA GLU A 163 8.41 10.71 3.15
C GLU A 163 8.27 11.77 4.24
N CYS A 164 9.40 12.38 4.63
CA CYS A 164 9.50 13.45 5.62
C CYS A 164 10.84 14.20 5.49
N ASP A 165 10.96 15.40 6.06
CA ASP A 165 12.17 16.25 5.96
C ASP A 165 12.66 16.51 4.52
N GLY A 166 11.74 16.46 3.54
CA GLY A 166 12.07 16.54 2.11
C GLY A 166 12.80 15.31 1.55
N ALA A 167 12.96 14.23 2.33
CA ALA A 167 13.62 12.99 1.96
C ALA A 167 12.63 11.82 1.87
N SER A 168 13.02 10.78 1.14
CA SER A 168 12.24 9.57 0.92
C SER A 168 13.03 8.30 1.25
N LEU A 169 12.41 7.41 2.02
CA LEU A 169 12.91 6.08 2.37
C LEU A 169 11.90 5.03 1.89
N VAL A 170 12.36 3.94 1.28
CA VAL A 170 11.54 2.76 1.04
C VAL A 170 12.11 1.56 1.79
N TYR A 171 11.29 0.88 2.58
CA TYR A 171 11.59 -0.43 3.17
C TYR A 171 10.80 -1.50 2.42
N ALA A 172 11.51 -2.36 1.69
CA ALA A 172 10.96 -3.44 0.87
C ALA A 172 11.74 -4.73 1.12
N CYS A 173 11.73 -5.19 2.37
CA CYS A 173 12.35 -6.45 2.78
C CYS A 173 11.39 -7.62 2.56
N ASP A 174 11.93 -8.82 2.36
CA ASP A 174 11.18 -10.06 2.19
C ASP A 174 10.31 -10.04 0.93
N HIS A 175 10.96 -9.71 -0.19
CA HIS A 175 10.36 -9.69 -1.52
C HIS A 175 11.01 -10.72 -2.42
N GLU A 176 10.24 -11.65 -2.99
CA GLU A 176 10.71 -12.53 -4.06
C GLU A 176 10.48 -11.89 -5.43
N PRO A 177 11.49 -11.89 -6.34
CA PRO A 177 11.29 -11.44 -7.72
C PRO A 177 10.13 -12.18 -8.38
N HIS A 178 9.25 -11.45 -9.07
CA HIS A 178 8.14 -12.10 -9.78
C HIS A 178 8.65 -12.91 -10.97
N SER A 179 9.73 -12.44 -11.61
CA SER A 179 10.44 -13.16 -12.67
C SER A 179 11.66 -13.90 -12.15
N ARG A 180 11.68 -15.23 -12.34
CA ARG A 180 12.84 -16.08 -12.04
C ARG A 180 14.08 -15.74 -12.87
N ALA A 181 13.89 -15.21 -14.07
CA ALA A 181 15.01 -14.72 -14.89
C ALA A 181 15.63 -13.47 -14.25
N LEU A 182 14.80 -12.52 -13.80
CA LEU A 182 15.27 -11.30 -13.14
C LEU A 182 15.91 -11.57 -11.78
N ALA A 183 15.47 -12.60 -11.05
CA ALA A 183 16.15 -13.07 -9.85
C ALA A 183 17.63 -13.43 -10.10
N LYS A 184 17.96 -13.86 -11.32
CA LYS A 184 19.32 -14.16 -11.78
C LYS A 184 19.96 -13.03 -12.58
N ALA A 185 19.38 -11.83 -12.52
CA ALA A 185 19.78 -10.65 -13.30
C ALA A 185 19.74 -10.84 -14.83
N GLU A 186 18.84 -11.69 -15.32
CA GLU A 186 18.68 -11.98 -16.75
C GLU A 186 17.49 -11.22 -17.35
N GLY A 187 17.77 -10.42 -18.39
CA GLY A 187 16.73 -9.75 -19.19
C GLY A 187 16.25 -8.40 -18.63
N PRO A 188 15.33 -7.72 -19.34
CA PRO A 188 14.80 -6.43 -18.91
C PRO A 188 13.69 -6.59 -17.86
N ILE A 189 13.59 -5.62 -16.96
CA ILE A 189 12.49 -5.54 -15.97
C ILE A 189 11.15 -5.42 -16.70
N HIS A 190 10.15 -6.17 -16.24
CA HIS A 190 8.82 -6.23 -16.86
C HIS A 190 7.74 -6.62 -15.85
N GLY A 191 6.48 -6.43 -16.22
CA GLY A 191 5.33 -6.89 -15.44
C GLY A 191 5.38 -6.40 -13.99
N GLN A 192 5.19 -7.31 -13.04
CA GLN A 192 5.10 -6.97 -11.62
C GLN A 192 6.43 -6.49 -11.00
N ASP A 193 7.56 -6.85 -11.59
CA ASP A 193 8.87 -6.32 -11.19
C ASP A 193 9.05 -4.85 -11.64
N LEU A 194 8.43 -4.45 -12.76
CA LEU A 194 8.40 -3.05 -13.19
C LEU A 194 7.54 -2.21 -12.26
N ASP A 195 6.41 -2.77 -11.86
CA ASP A 195 5.53 -2.27 -10.84
C ASP A 195 6.27 -2.06 -9.51
N HIS A 196 6.98 -3.08 -9.02
CA HIS A 196 7.84 -2.97 -7.82
C HIS A 196 8.85 -1.83 -8.00
N SER A 197 9.58 -1.80 -9.12
CA SER A 197 10.50 -0.72 -9.47
C SER A 197 9.84 0.67 -9.47
N ALA A 198 8.58 0.79 -9.89
CA ALA A 198 7.84 2.05 -9.87
C ALA A 198 7.52 2.53 -8.44
N PHE A 199 7.30 1.62 -7.50
CA PHE A 199 7.13 1.96 -6.08
C PHE A 199 8.43 2.48 -5.45
N LEU A 200 9.58 1.92 -5.87
CA LEU A 200 10.92 2.36 -5.45
C LEU A 200 11.34 3.69 -6.09
N ALA A 201 10.61 4.17 -7.10
CA ALA A 201 11.07 5.25 -7.97
C ALA A 201 11.47 6.52 -7.21
N GLY A 202 12.66 7.03 -7.52
CA GLY A 202 13.20 8.28 -7.00
C GLY A 202 13.50 8.30 -5.49
N ALA A 203 13.50 7.14 -4.81
CA ALA A 203 13.79 7.11 -3.38
C ALA A 203 15.25 7.50 -3.06
N ASP A 204 15.45 8.27 -1.99
CA ASP A 204 16.79 8.69 -1.53
C ASP A 204 17.54 7.57 -0.79
N LEU A 205 16.78 6.61 -0.24
CA LEU A 205 17.28 5.37 0.33
C LEU A 205 16.23 4.26 0.10
N VAL A 206 16.67 3.12 -0.42
CA VAL A 206 15.88 1.87 -0.38
C VAL A 206 16.60 0.88 0.53
N ILE A 207 15.86 0.29 1.46
CA ILE A 207 16.26 -0.85 2.27
C ILE A 207 15.57 -2.07 1.66
N HIS A 208 16.35 -3.02 1.17
CA HIS A 208 15.86 -4.22 0.50
C HIS A 208 16.56 -5.46 1.07
N ASP A 209 15.88 -6.60 1.07
CA ASP A 209 16.53 -7.86 1.39
C ASP A 209 17.48 -8.30 0.27
N ALA A 210 18.50 -9.05 0.65
CA ALA A 210 19.54 -9.58 -0.22
C ALA A 210 19.94 -10.99 0.23
N GLN A 211 18.95 -11.80 0.59
CA GLN A 211 19.24 -13.00 1.34
C GLN A 211 20.02 -14.02 0.49
N TYR A 212 19.67 -14.23 -0.77
CA TYR A 212 20.21 -15.31 -1.61
C TYR A 212 21.05 -14.81 -2.80
N THR A 213 22.07 -15.56 -3.21
CA THR A 213 22.79 -15.24 -4.45
C THR A 213 22.03 -15.77 -5.68
N PRO A 214 22.28 -15.26 -6.90
CA PRO A 214 21.73 -15.84 -8.13
C PRO A 214 21.99 -17.35 -8.28
N ALA A 215 23.14 -17.84 -7.83
CA ALA A 215 23.49 -19.26 -7.89
C ALA A 215 22.71 -20.13 -6.90
N GLU A 216 22.20 -19.54 -5.81
CA GLU A 216 21.41 -20.23 -4.79
C GLU A 216 19.91 -20.17 -5.07
N TYR A 217 19.47 -19.20 -5.87
CA TYR A 217 18.06 -18.84 -6.03
C TYR A 217 17.16 -20.01 -6.45
N ASP A 218 17.60 -20.86 -7.37
CA ASP A 218 16.79 -21.99 -7.85
C ASP A 218 16.34 -22.94 -6.72
N ALA A 219 17.15 -23.08 -5.67
CA ALA A 219 16.82 -23.89 -4.49
C ALA A 219 15.97 -23.15 -3.44
N LYS A 220 15.66 -21.87 -3.68
CA LYS A 220 15.02 -20.93 -2.76
C LYS A 220 13.73 -20.31 -3.32
N ILE A 221 13.31 -20.70 -4.51
CA ILE A 221 12.04 -20.28 -5.11
C ILE A 221 10.89 -20.57 -4.13
N GLY A 222 10.02 -19.57 -3.92
CA GLY A 222 8.90 -19.60 -3.01
C GLY A 222 9.25 -19.31 -1.54
N TRP A 223 10.51 -19.01 -1.21
CA TRP A 223 10.92 -18.65 0.15
C TRP A 223 10.69 -17.16 0.44
N GLY A 224 10.36 -16.35 -0.57
CA GLY A 224 9.94 -14.97 -0.35
C GLY A 224 11.07 -13.94 -0.28
N HIS A 225 12.24 -14.22 -0.86
CA HIS A 225 13.42 -13.36 -0.77
C HIS A 225 14.09 -13.11 -2.12
N SER A 226 14.81 -12.01 -2.18
CA SER A 226 15.51 -11.49 -3.34
C SER A 226 16.99 -11.85 -3.37
N THR A 227 17.53 -11.71 -4.57
CA THR A 227 18.97 -11.66 -4.77
C THR A 227 19.47 -10.22 -4.75
N PRO A 228 20.71 -9.97 -4.31
CA PRO A 228 21.23 -8.61 -4.28
C PRO A 228 21.38 -8.04 -5.70
N HIS A 229 21.63 -8.88 -6.71
CA HIS A 229 21.64 -8.47 -8.13
C HIS A 229 20.27 -7.99 -8.60
N TYR A 230 19.19 -8.70 -8.26
CA TYR A 230 17.83 -8.26 -8.56
C TYR A 230 17.52 -6.92 -7.92
N ALA A 231 17.76 -6.79 -6.61
CA ALA A 231 17.49 -5.58 -5.85
C ALA A 231 18.29 -4.37 -6.41
N ALA A 232 19.56 -4.57 -6.75
CA ALA A 232 20.37 -3.53 -7.40
C ALA A 232 19.83 -3.15 -8.79
N MET A 233 19.38 -4.12 -9.58
CA MET A 233 18.82 -3.89 -10.91
C MET A 233 17.53 -3.06 -10.85
N VAL A 234 16.56 -3.42 -9.99
CA VAL A 234 15.31 -2.66 -9.86
C VAL A 234 15.54 -1.27 -9.26
N CYS A 235 16.48 -1.12 -8.32
CA CYS A 235 16.84 0.18 -7.77
C CYS A 235 17.49 1.10 -8.81
N ARG A 236 18.38 0.57 -9.67
CA ARG A 236 18.98 1.35 -10.76
C ARG A 236 17.93 1.81 -11.76
N ALA A 237 16.99 0.93 -12.13
CA ALA A 237 15.90 1.29 -13.04
C ALA A 237 14.94 2.33 -12.43
N ALA A 238 14.73 2.25 -11.11
CA ALA A 238 13.94 3.19 -10.33
C ALA A 238 14.63 4.56 -10.10
N GLY A 239 15.90 4.72 -10.48
CA GLY A 239 16.66 5.95 -10.23
C GLY A 239 16.93 6.20 -8.74
N VAL A 240 17.06 5.12 -7.96
CA VAL A 240 17.32 5.18 -6.51
C VAL A 240 18.73 5.70 -6.25
N ALA A 241 18.86 6.51 -5.21
CA ALA A 241 20.12 7.11 -4.80
C ALA A 241 21.06 6.14 -4.09
N ARG A 242 20.53 5.44 -3.09
CA ARG A 242 21.26 4.55 -2.18
C ARG A 242 20.44 3.30 -1.93
N LEU A 243 21.08 2.14 -1.97
CA LEU A 243 20.49 0.84 -1.65
C LEU A 243 21.21 0.25 -0.46
N ALA A 244 20.50 0.04 0.64
CA ALA A 244 20.97 -0.66 1.82
C ALA A 244 20.44 -2.11 1.82
N PHE A 245 21.33 -3.07 1.68
CA PHE A 245 21.03 -4.49 1.85
C PHE A 245 20.89 -4.84 3.33
N THR A 246 19.76 -5.40 3.69
CA THR A 246 19.48 -5.96 5.01
C THR A 246 19.03 -7.42 4.85
N HIS A 247 18.57 -8.02 5.96
CA HIS A 247 18.08 -9.40 6.00
C HIS A 247 19.12 -10.36 5.43
N HIS A 248 20.37 -10.14 5.86
CA HIS A 248 21.47 -10.98 5.45
C HIS A 248 21.17 -12.41 5.88
N ASP A 249 21.53 -13.40 5.07
CA ASP A 249 21.27 -14.79 5.44
C ASP A 249 22.00 -15.18 6.74
N PRO A 250 21.42 -16.04 7.59
CA PRO A 250 22.05 -16.55 8.81
C PRO A 250 23.39 -17.29 8.59
N MET A 251 23.65 -17.80 7.39
CA MET A 251 24.88 -18.52 7.05
C MET A 251 25.94 -17.62 6.42
N ARG A 252 25.62 -16.35 6.10
CA ARG A 252 26.57 -15.40 5.51
C ARG A 252 27.46 -14.83 6.60
N THR A 253 28.76 -15.04 6.47
CA THR A 253 29.76 -14.38 7.31
C THR A 253 29.97 -12.94 6.88
N ASP A 254 30.64 -12.14 7.71
CA ASP A 254 30.97 -10.76 7.37
C ASP A 254 31.80 -10.66 6.07
N ALA A 255 32.70 -11.61 5.85
CA ALA A 255 33.51 -11.67 4.62
C ALA A 255 32.67 -12.02 3.39
N ASP A 256 31.63 -12.84 3.55
CA ASP A 256 30.72 -13.17 2.45
C ASP A 256 29.87 -11.95 2.07
N VAL A 257 29.38 -11.18 3.05
CA VAL A 257 28.65 -9.93 2.80
C VAL A 257 29.54 -8.89 2.12
N ASP A 258 30.79 -8.73 2.56
CA ASP A 258 31.78 -7.86 1.91
C ASP A 258 32.00 -8.26 0.44
N ALA A 259 32.11 -9.58 0.17
CA ALA A 259 32.30 -10.09 -1.18
C ALA A 259 31.10 -9.80 -2.10
N LEU A 260 29.87 -9.94 -1.59
CA LEU A 260 28.64 -9.64 -2.34
C LEU A 260 28.55 -8.16 -2.74
N VAL A 261 28.86 -7.25 -1.82
CA VAL A 261 28.87 -5.81 -2.14
C VAL A 261 29.95 -5.49 -3.17
N ALA A 262 31.17 -6.01 -2.98
CA ALA A 262 32.28 -5.77 -3.89
C ALA A 262 32.03 -6.29 -5.31
N GLU A 263 31.32 -7.41 -5.45
CA GLU A 263 30.89 -7.95 -6.75
C GLU A 263 29.95 -6.96 -7.48
N LEU A 264 28.92 -6.46 -6.79
CA LEU A 264 27.91 -5.57 -7.40
C LEU A 264 28.44 -4.18 -7.75
N GLU A 265 29.42 -3.69 -6.99
CA GLU A 265 30.14 -2.46 -7.32
C GLU A 265 30.96 -2.62 -8.61
N GLN A 266 31.58 -3.79 -8.82
CA GLN A 266 32.34 -4.09 -10.03
C GLN A 266 31.44 -4.29 -11.25
N ASP A 267 30.34 -5.02 -11.10
CA ASP A 267 29.33 -5.21 -12.15
C ASP A 267 28.63 -3.89 -12.52
N GLY A 268 28.64 -2.92 -11.60
CA GLY A 268 28.02 -1.63 -11.75
C GLY A 268 28.71 -0.62 -12.67
N ILE A 269 29.91 -0.92 -13.16
CA ILE A 269 30.73 0.02 -13.93
C ILE A 269 30.02 0.37 -15.26
N GLY A 270 29.62 1.65 -15.41
CA GLY A 270 28.99 2.19 -16.61
C GLY A 270 27.45 2.21 -16.61
N LEU A 271 26.82 1.77 -15.52
CA LEU A 271 25.38 1.88 -15.30
C LEU A 271 25.01 3.17 -14.53
N GLN A 272 23.71 3.42 -14.33
CA GLN A 272 23.24 4.53 -13.47
C GLN A 272 23.89 4.44 -12.07
N PRO A 273 24.33 5.58 -11.49
CA PRO A 273 25.01 5.61 -10.21
C PRO A 273 24.05 5.22 -9.08
N LEU A 274 24.39 4.14 -8.38
CA LEU A 274 23.70 3.64 -7.19
C LEU A 274 24.77 3.35 -6.13
N GLU A 275 24.69 3.98 -4.97
CA GLU A 275 25.55 3.65 -3.84
C GLU A 275 24.97 2.42 -3.12
N ILE A 276 25.78 1.38 -2.96
CA ILE A 276 25.40 0.11 -2.34
C ILE A 276 25.99 0.06 -0.93
N ILE A 277 25.15 -0.28 0.04
CA ILE A 277 25.51 -0.33 1.46
C ILE A 277 25.07 -1.69 1.99
N ALA A 278 25.96 -2.44 2.63
CA ALA A 278 25.53 -3.55 3.48
C ALA A 278 25.16 -2.99 4.86
N ALA A 279 23.89 -3.10 5.24
CA ALA A 279 23.40 -2.61 6.53
C ALA A 279 24.08 -3.39 7.67
N ALA A 280 24.52 -2.67 8.68
CA ALA A 280 25.14 -3.23 9.87
C ALA A 280 24.42 -2.75 11.13
N GLU A 281 24.37 -3.56 12.17
CA GLU A 281 23.90 -3.11 13.48
C GLU A 281 24.66 -1.86 13.94
N GLY A 282 23.92 -0.84 14.38
CA GLY A 282 24.45 0.45 14.80
C GLY A 282 24.73 1.42 13.65
N LEU A 283 24.67 0.98 12.39
CA LEU A 283 24.77 1.88 11.22
C LEU A 283 23.67 2.93 11.29
N THR A 284 24.05 4.19 11.14
CA THR A 284 23.13 5.32 11.06
C THR A 284 23.36 6.05 9.75
N ILE A 285 22.30 6.25 8.97
CA ILE A 285 22.30 6.95 7.70
C ILE A 285 21.45 8.21 7.85
N LEU A 286 22.05 9.37 7.52
CA LEU A 286 21.28 10.59 7.30
C LEU A 286 20.76 10.60 5.87
N VAL A 287 19.45 10.77 5.74
CA VAL A 287 18.75 10.84 4.47
C VAL A 287 18.37 12.29 4.21
N GLU A 288 19.07 12.87 3.23
CA GLU A 288 18.86 14.20 2.69
C GLU A 288 18.24 14.06 1.31
N GLY A 289 17.14 14.77 1.06
CA GLY A 289 16.39 14.66 -0.19
C GLY A 289 17.12 15.26 -1.39
N ARG A 290 17.01 14.60 -2.55
CA ARG A 290 17.51 15.13 -3.84
C ARG A 290 16.47 15.99 -4.60
N ALA A 291 15.21 16.04 -4.15
CA ALA A 291 14.12 16.75 -4.80
C ALA A 291 13.26 17.56 -3.80
N ALA A 292 12.49 18.52 -4.31
CA ALA A 292 11.67 19.43 -3.50
C ALA A 292 10.64 18.67 -2.65
N PRO A 293 10.34 19.15 -1.43
CA PRO A 293 9.44 18.48 -0.51
C PRO A 293 8.05 18.28 -1.13
N ALA A 294 7.49 17.08 -0.99
CA ALA A 294 6.06 16.86 -1.20
C ALA A 294 5.25 17.70 -0.20
N ALA A 295 4.07 18.16 -0.61
CA ALA A 295 3.19 18.99 0.19
C ALA A 295 2.85 18.36 1.56
N GLU A 296 2.63 19.23 2.55
CA GLU A 296 2.30 18.86 3.94
C GLU A 296 1.15 17.84 4.03
N PRO A 297 1.22 16.89 4.98
CA PRO A 297 0.23 15.84 5.10
C PRO A 297 -1.14 16.38 5.56
N ALA A 298 -2.21 15.96 4.88
CA ALA A 298 -3.54 15.96 5.47
C ALA A 298 -3.69 14.72 6.36
N PRO A 299 -4.31 14.82 7.55
CA PRO A 299 -4.51 13.67 8.43
C PRO A 299 -5.43 12.65 7.76
N SER A 300 -4.92 11.44 7.54
CA SER A 300 -5.71 10.26 7.22
C SER A 300 -5.63 9.33 8.43
N ALA A 301 -6.69 9.33 9.24
CA ALA A 301 -6.88 8.32 10.26
C ALA A 301 -7.36 7.05 9.57
N LEU A 302 -6.52 6.01 9.56
CA LEU A 302 -6.95 4.66 9.23
C LEU A 302 -7.45 3.99 10.52
N ALA A 303 -8.74 3.69 10.56
CA ALA A 303 -9.24 2.55 11.28
C ALA A 303 -10.00 1.71 10.25
N ALA A 304 -9.52 0.50 9.95
CA ALA A 304 -10.32 -0.48 9.27
C ALA A 304 -11.52 -0.80 10.19
N SER A 305 -12.75 -0.64 9.69
CA SER A 305 -13.92 -1.11 10.42
C SER A 305 -13.89 -2.64 10.50
N ALA A 306 -14.32 -3.18 11.63
CA ALA A 306 -14.58 -4.62 11.78
C ALA A 306 -15.52 -5.10 10.65
N PRO A 307 -15.29 -6.30 10.09
CA PRO A 307 -16.09 -6.81 8.99
C PRO A 307 -17.57 -6.89 9.39
N SER A 308 -18.45 -6.58 8.43
CA SER A 308 -19.86 -6.96 8.54
C SER A 308 -19.95 -8.48 8.63
N ALA A 309 -20.87 -8.97 9.45
CA ALA A 309 -21.10 -10.39 9.62
C ALA A 309 -21.35 -11.12 8.29
N ASP A 310 -20.61 -12.22 8.10
CA ASP A 310 -21.11 -13.48 7.56
C ASP A 310 -21.39 -13.59 6.04
N THR A 311 -20.38 -13.37 5.19
CA THR A 311 -20.29 -14.07 3.90
C THR A 311 -18.84 -14.36 3.49
N SER A 312 -18.45 -15.64 3.40
CA SER A 312 -17.17 -16.02 2.76
C SER A 312 -17.10 -15.50 1.32
N PRO A 313 -15.96 -14.90 0.88
CA PRO A 313 -15.83 -14.39 -0.48
C PRO A 313 -15.94 -15.54 -1.48
N LEU A 314 -16.48 -15.24 -2.65
CA LEU A 314 -16.57 -16.16 -3.78
C LEU A 314 -15.42 -15.90 -4.74
N VAL A 315 -14.66 -16.95 -5.03
CA VAL A 315 -13.60 -17.00 -6.03
C VAL A 315 -14.09 -17.78 -7.24
N LEU A 316 -14.07 -17.14 -8.41
CA LEU A 316 -14.34 -17.80 -9.69
C LEU A 316 -13.02 -18.29 -10.28
N VAL A 317 -12.88 -19.60 -10.44
CA VAL A 317 -11.68 -20.24 -11.00
C VAL A 317 -11.99 -20.69 -12.43
N VAL A 318 -11.24 -20.18 -13.39
CA VAL A 318 -11.30 -20.56 -14.81
C VAL A 318 -10.29 -21.67 -15.04
N ALA A 319 -10.73 -22.91 -14.81
CA ALA A 319 -9.96 -24.14 -15.00
C ALA A 319 -10.92 -25.32 -15.20
N ASN A 320 -10.48 -26.36 -15.91
CA ASN A 320 -11.27 -27.60 -16.05
C ASN A 320 -11.45 -28.35 -14.72
N ASP A 321 -10.36 -28.46 -13.94
CA ASP A 321 -10.34 -29.02 -12.58
C ASP A 321 -9.00 -28.65 -11.91
N LEU A 322 -8.93 -28.75 -10.59
CA LEU A 322 -7.69 -28.72 -9.80
C LEU A 322 -7.59 -30.02 -9.01
N ASP A 323 -6.47 -30.73 -9.15
CA ASP A 323 -6.23 -31.98 -8.41
C ASP A 323 -6.24 -31.73 -6.89
N ALA A 324 -6.54 -32.77 -6.10
CA ALA A 324 -6.62 -32.66 -4.65
C ALA A 324 -5.30 -32.23 -3.99
N ASP A 325 -4.18 -32.53 -4.63
CA ASP A 325 -2.82 -32.17 -4.21
C ASP A 325 -2.32 -30.86 -4.84
N ASP A 326 -3.12 -30.18 -5.67
CA ASP A 326 -2.73 -28.90 -6.26
C ASP A 326 -2.63 -27.81 -5.17
N PRO A 327 -1.48 -27.13 -5.02
CA PRO A 327 -1.30 -26.09 -4.01
C PRO A 327 -2.34 -24.96 -4.09
N LEU A 328 -2.84 -24.64 -5.29
CA LEU A 328 -3.88 -23.63 -5.48
C LEU A 328 -5.20 -24.07 -4.85
N ARG A 329 -5.57 -25.35 -4.99
CA ARG A 329 -6.80 -25.89 -4.40
C ARG A 329 -6.71 -25.90 -2.87
N GLN A 330 -5.61 -26.40 -2.34
CA GLN A 330 -5.36 -26.41 -0.90
C GLN A 330 -5.38 -25.00 -0.31
N ALA A 331 -4.83 -24.02 -1.05
CA ALA A 331 -4.88 -22.62 -0.64
C ALA A 331 -6.32 -22.07 -0.58
N LEU A 332 -7.15 -22.35 -1.59
CA LEU A 332 -8.56 -21.94 -1.58
C LEU A 332 -9.34 -22.57 -0.41
N GLU A 333 -9.07 -23.84 -0.09
CA GLU A 333 -9.70 -24.54 1.03
C GLU A 333 -9.28 -23.96 2.40
N ASP A 334 -7.98 -23.69 2.58
CA ASP A 334 -7.40 -23.11 3.80
C ASP A 334 -7.83 -21.65 4.04
N GLU A 335 -8.11 -20.89 2.97
CA GLU A 335 -8.67 -19.53 3.07
C GLU A 335 -10.18 -19.51 3.32
N HIS A 336 -10.84 -20.68 3.39
CA HIS A 336 -12.27 -20.82 3.64
C HIS A 336 -13.16 -19.99 2.70
N VAL A 337 -12.71 -19.82 1.45
CA VAL A 337 -13.43 -19.10 0.40
C VAL A 337 -14.41 -20.03 -0.31
N ARG A 338 -15.51 -19.48 -0.81
CA ARG A 338 -16.39 -20.22 -1.72
C ARG A 338 -15.74 -20.26 -3.09
N THR A 339 -15.77 -21.40 -3.77
CA THR A 339 -15.19 -21.55 -5.10
C THR A 339 -16.25 -21.94 -6.13
N ALA A 340 -16.20 -21.33 -7.30
CA ALA A 340 -16.97 -21.72 -8.47
C ALA A 340 -16.01 -21.98 -9.63
N PHE A 341 -16.23 -23.04 -10.39
CA PHE A 341 -15.39 -23.39 -11.53
C PHE A 341 -16.11 -23.10 -12.85
N ALA A 342 -15.43 -22.35 -13.73
CA ALA A 342 -15.90 -22.13 -15.09
C ALA A 342 -15.16 -23.07 -16.05
N SER A 343 -15.88 -24.05 -16.59
CA SER A 343 -15.35 -25.07 -17.51
C SER A 343 -15.58 -24.74 -19.00
N SER A 344 -15.91 -23.49 -19.34
CA SER A 344 -16.02 -23.02 -20.74
C SER A 344 -15.99 -21.50 -20.81
N ALA A 345 -15.65 -20.94 -21.98
CA ALA A 345 -15.69 -19.50 -22.24
C ALA A 345 -17.07 -18.87 -21.97
N ALA A 346 -18.16 -19.58 -22.27
CA ALA A 346 -19.52 -19.07 -22.08
C ALA A 346 -19.94 -19.03 -20.60
N ALA A 347 -19.40 -19.93 -19.77
CA ALA A 347 -19.74 -20.01 -18.35
C ALA A 347 -19.14 -18.87 -17.53
N VAL A 348 -18.01 -18.29 -17.97
CA VAL A 348 -17.32 -17.21 -17.23
C VAL A 348 -18.21 -15.97 -17.04
N PRO A 349 -18.77 -15.34 -18.10
CA PRO A 349 -19.65 -14.17 -17.94
C PRO A 349 -20.97 -14.51 -17.23
N GLU A 350 -21.50 -15.72 -17.40
CA GLU A 350 -22.72 -16.16 -16.72
C GLU A 350 -22.52 -16.27 -15.20
N LEU A 351 -21.45 -16.94 -14.76
CA LEU A 351 -21.11 -17.09 -13.35
C LEU A 351 -20.71 -15.76 -12.72
N ALA A 352 -19.95 -14.93 -13.45
CA ALA A 352 -19.62 -13.59 -13.03
C ALA A 352 -20.85 -12.73 -12.73
N ALA A 353 -21.81 -12.69 -13.67
CA ALA A 353 -23.01 -11.87 -13.54
C ALA A 353 -23.96 -12.36 -12.44
N THR A 354 -24.08 -13.69 -12.28
CA THR A 354 -25.03 -14.28 -11.32
C THR A 354 -24.48 -14.37 -9.90
N ALA A 355 -23.18 -14.59 -9.75
CA ALA A 355 -22.58 -14.92 -8.46
C ALA A 355 -21.74 -13.77 -7.86
N SER A 356 -21.44 -12.72 -8.64
CA SER A 356 -20.68 -11.54 -8.20
C SER A 356 -19.38 -11.90 -7.44
N PRO A 357 -18.44 -12.61 -8.09
CA PRO A 357 -17.21 -13.07 -7.44
C PRO A 357 -16.31 -11.90 -7.01
N GLN A 358 -15.65 -12.04 -5.87
CA GLN A 358 -14.66 -11.11 -5.31
C GLN A 358 -13.25 -11.37 -5.81
N LEU A 359 -13.01 -12.48 -6.52
CA LEU A 359 -11.75 -12.75 -7.20
C LEU A 359 -11.99 -13.64 -8.42
N LEU A 360 -11.29 -13.33 -9.50
CA LEU A 360 -11.17 -14.18 -10.67
C LEU A 360 -9.77 -14.80 -10.71
N ILE A 361 -9.67 -16.13 -10.75
CA ILE A 361 -8.42 -16.86 -10.95
C ILE A 361 -8.47 -17.53 -12.32
N VAL A 362 -7.42 -17.38 -13.12
CA VAL A 362 -7.29 -18.07 -14.41
C VAL A 362 -6.07 -18.97 -14.37
N ASP A 363 -6.27 -20.27 -14.52
CA ASP A 363 -5.17 -21.24 -14.59
C ASP A 363 -4.79 -21.50 -16.04
N ASP A 364 -3.59 -21.08 -16.43
CA ASP A 364 -3.09 -21.20 -17.80
C ASP A 364 -2.83 -22.64 -18.23
N ASP A 365 -2.48 -23.54 -17.31
CA ASP A 365 -2.16 -24.93 -17.62
C ASP A 365 -3.43 -25.76 -17.82
N ARG A 366 -4.54 -25.32 -17.22
CA ARG A 366 -5.78 -26.10 -17.13
C ARG A 366 -6.97 -25.41 -17.78
N ARG A 367 -6.73 -24.52 -18.75
CA ARG A 367 -7.78 -23.71 -19.39
C ARG A 367 -8.88 -24.57 -20.03
N PRO A 368 -10.16 -24.18 -19.89
CA PRO A 368 -11.25 -24.89 -20.53
C PRO A 368 -11.33 -24.67 -22.04
N ALA A 369 -12.04 -25.58 -22.72
CA ALA A 369 -12.31 -25.47 -24.15
C ALA A 369 -13.04 -24.14 -24.50
N GLY A 370 -12.56 -23.44 -25.52
CA GLY A 370 -12.94 -22.07 -25.90
C GLY A 370 -12.08 -20.97 -25.26
N ILE A 371 -11.21 -21.30 -24.30
CA ILE A 371 -10.24 -20.39 -23.65
C ILE A 371 -8.81 -20.96 -23.78
N ASP A 372 -8.55 -21.70 -24.85
CA ASP A 372 -7.40 -22.60 -24.95
C ASP A 372 -6.07 -21.85 -25.09
N THR A 373 -6.14 -20.58 -25.50
CA THR A 373 -4.99 -19.70 -25.69
C THR A 373 -4.95 -18.60 -24.62
N PRO A 374 -3.75 -18.12 -24.27
CA PRO A 374 -3.57 -16.92 -23.45
C PRO A 374 -4.41 -15.73 -23.89
N GLU A 375 -4.47 -15.46 -25.19
CA GLU A 375 -5.21 -14.31 -25.75
C GLU A 375 -6.72 -14.50 -25.61
N ALA A 376 -7.20 -15.76 -25.67
CA ALA A 376 -8.59 -16.07 -25.40
C ALA A 376 -8.92 -15.89 -23.91
N ALA A 377 -8.00 -16.26 -23.01
CA ALA A 377 -8.11 -16.02 -21.58
C ALA A 377 -8.11 -14.52 -21.24
N GLU A 378 -7.18 -13.76 -21.82
CA GLU A 378 -7.12 -12.29 -21.68
C GLU A 378 -8.37 -11.62 -22.23
N ARG A 379 -8.89 -12.08 -23.37
CA ARG A 379 -10.14 -11.55 -23.92
C ARG A 379 -11.32 -11.85 -22.99
N VAL A 380 -11.46 -13.07 -22.50
CA VAL A 380 -12.51 -13.44 -21.55
C VAL A 380 -12.38 -12.64 -20.26
N VAL A 381 -11.15 -12.48 -19.74
CA VAL A 381 -10.86 -11.61 -18.61
C VAL A 381 -11.26 -10.18 -18.92
N ALA A 382 -10.84 -9.59 -20.04
CA ALA A 382 -11.14 -8.19 -20.38
C ALA A 382 -12.64 -7.94 -20.61
N GLU A 383 -13.34 -8.87 -21.26
CA GLU A 383 -14.79 -8.82 -21.50
C GLU A 383 -15.60 -9.02 -20.22
N THR A 384 -15.09 -9.82 -19.28
CA THR A 384 -15.76 -10.11 -18.00
C THR A 384 -15.34 -9.13 -16.89
N ALA A 385 -14.14 -8.53 -16.99
CA ALA A 385 -13.56 -7.60 -16.03
C ALA A 385 -14.25 -6.24 -15.98
N ALA A 386 -15.16 -5.95 -16.92
CA ALA A 386 -16.06 -4.81 -16.83
C ALA A 386 -17.00 -4.98 -15.62
N GLY A 387 -16.53 -4.54 -14.44
CA GLY A 387 -17.25 -4.64 -13.16
C GLY A 387 -16.79 -5.78 -12.24
N LEU A 388 -15.75 -6.55 -12.60
CA LEU A 388 -15.12 -7.54 -11.72
C LEU A 388 -13.74 -7.06 -11.22
N PRO A 389 -13.26 -7.62 -10.10
CA PRO A 389 -11.91 -7.35 -9.60
C PRO A 389 -10.83 -7.87 -10.58
N PRO A 390 -9.62 -7.27 -10.56
CA PRO A 390 -8.51 -7.73 -11.40
C PRO A 390 -8.21 -9.22 -11.16
N PRO A 391 -7.82 -9.96 -12.21
CA PRO A 391 -7.59 -11.39 -12.10
C PRO A 391 -6.25 -11.72 -11.44
N LEU A 392 -6.18 -12.88 -10.80
CA LEU A 392 -4.94 -13.58 -10.49
C LEU A 392 -4.70 -14.65 -11.56
N ILE A 393 -3.64 -14.50 -12.35
CA ILE A 393 -3.25 -15.49 -13.35
C ILE A 393 -2.25 -16.46 -12.75
N VAL A 394 -2.56 -17.75 -12.86
CA VAL A 394 -1.69 -18.86 -12.49
C VAL A 394 -1.00 -19.34 -13.76
N ALA A 395 0.28 -19.00 -13.90
CA ALA A 395 1.06 -19.22 -15.12
C ALA A 395 1.94 -20.48 -15.05
N SER A 396 2.10 -21.14 -16.20
CA SER A 396 3.05 -22.24 -16.39
C SER A 396 4.50 -21.77 -16.22
N SER A 397 5.38 -22.66 -15.78
CA SER A 397 6.81 -22.32 -15.66
C SER A 397 7.41 -21.91 -17.01
N GLY A 398 8.15 -20.80 -17.03
CA GLY A 398 8.81 -20.29 -18.24
C GLY A 398 7.88 -19.69 -19.29
N ALA A 399 6.58 -19.56 -19.00
CA ALA A 399 5.71 -18.70 -19.80
C ALA A 399 6.25 -17.27 -19.75
N LYS A 400 6.39 -16.58 -20.89
CA LYS A 400 6.92 -15.20 -20.95
C LYS A 400 5.86 -14.23 -20.42
N PRO A 401 5.93 -13.75 -19.16
CA PRO A 401 4.90 -12.86 -18.61
C PRO A 401 5.02 -11.47 -19.25
N ALA A 402 6.24 -11.11 -19.69
CA ALA A 402 6.62 -9.84 -20.32
C ALA A 402 5.82 -9.46 -21.58
N GLN A 403 5.05 -10.38 -22.17
CA GLN A 403 4.28 -10.15 -23.40
C GLN A 403 2.78 -10.02 -23.18
N ARG A 404 2.30 -10.16 -21.93
CA ARG A 404 0.88 -10.17 -21.60
C ARG A 404 0.49 -8.91 -20.84
N VAL A 405 -0.54 -8.21 -21.33
CA VAL A 405 -1.03 -6.97 -20.71
C VAL A 405 -2.20 -7.33 -19.81
N LEU A 406 -1.97 -7.34 -18.49
CA LEU A 406 -3.09 -7.41 -17.55
C LEU A 406 -3.79 -6.06 -17.41
N PRO A 407 -5.06 -6.06 -16.96
CA PRO A 407 -5.67 -4.87 -16.40
C PRO A 407 -4.78 -4.30 -15.28
N PRO A 408 -4.83 -2.97 -15.02
CA PRO A 408 -4.23 -2.40 -13.83
C PRO A 408 -4.61 -3.19 -12.58
N ASP A 409 -3.63 -3.46 -11.71
CA ASP A 409 -3.73 -4.26 -10.48
C ASP A 409 -3.95 -5.79 -10.66
N GLY A 410 -3.90 -6.32 -11.89
CA GLY A 410 -3.88 -7.77 -12.13
C GLY A 410 -2.60 -8.43 -11.61
N ASP A 411 -2.69 -9.68 -11.16
CA ASP A 411 -1.64 -10.36 -10.38
C ASP A 411 -1.20 -11.68 -11.05
N TRP A 412 0.07 -12.11 -10.90
CA TRP A 412 0.59 -13.36 -11.48
C TRP A 412 1.34 -14.24 -10.48
N ILE A 413 1.07 -15.55 -10.49
CA ILE A 413 1.87 -16.54 -9.78
C ILE A 413 2.37 -17.61 -10.75
N GLU A 414 3.70 -17.83 -10.80
CA GLU A 414 4.34 -18.80 -11.70
C GLU A 414 4.51 -20.17 -11.02
N ARG A 415 4.05 -21.25 -11.65
CA ARG A 415 4.28 -22.62 -11.17
C ARG A 415 5.76 -23.04 -11.31
N PRO A 416 6.30 -23.91 -10.43
CA PRO A 416 5.69 -24.39 -9.20
C PRO A 416 5.69 -23.31 -8.10
N PHE A 417 4.70 -23.37 -7.21
CA PHE A 417 4.63 -22.55 -5.99
C PHE A 417 4.11 -23.41 -4.84
N SER A 418 4.41 -23.02 -3.60
CA SER A 418 3.87 -23.67 -2.41
C SER A 418 2.43 -23.26 -2.15
N ARG A 419 1.75 -24.02 -1.28
CA ARG A 419 0.42 -23.68 -0.79
C ARG A 419 0.43 -22.33 -0.08
N GLU A 420 1.42 -22.09 0.77
CA GLU A 420 1.57 -20.84 1.54
C GLU A 420 1.67 -19.63 0.61
N PHE A 421 2.45 -19.76 -0.47
CA PHE A 421 2.58 -18.71 -1.48
C PHE A 421 1.26 -18.44 -2.20
N ALA A 422 0.54 -19.49 -2.61
CA ALA A 422 -0.78 -19.35 -3.22
C ALA A 422 -1.78 -18.67 -2.26
N ARG A 423 -1.78 -19.04 -0.98
CA ARG A 423 -2.62 -18.42 0.05
C ARG A 423 -2.36 -16.92 0.17
N ALA A 424 -1.08 -16.53 0.26
CA ALA A 424 -0.69 -15.13 0.36
C ALA A 424 -1.17 -14.33 -0.87
N ARG A 425 -1.01 -14.87 -2.08
CA ARG A 425 -1.45 -14.19 -3.32
C ARG A 425 -2.97 -14.09 -3.45
N ILE A 426 -3.71 -15.16 -3.12
CA ILE A 426 -5.17 -15.15 -3.08
C ILE A 426 -5.66 -14.09 -2.12
N ARG A 427 -5.07 -14.02 -0.92
CA ARG A 427 -5.46 -13.02 0.07
C ARG A 427 -5.09 -11.62 -0.37
N THR A 428 -3.89 -11.36 -0.88
CA THR A 428 -3.53 -10.04 -1.45
C THR A 428 -4.56 -9.58 -2.48
N ALA A 429 -4.98 -10.47 -3.38
CA ALA A 429 -5.97 -10.15 -4.42
C ALA A 429 -7.38 -9.90 -3.84
N LEU A 430 -7.81 -10.67 -2.85
CA LEU A 430 -9.08 -10.45 -2.13
C LEU A 430 -9.05 -9.17 -1.31
N THR A 431 -7.97 -8.91 -0.58
CA THR A 431 -7.73 -7.70 0.19
C THR A 431 -7.76 -6.46 -0.71
N ARG A 432 -7.10 -6.50 -1.86
CA ARG A 432 -7.22 -5.46 -2.90
C ARG A 432 -8.65 -5.28 -3.41
N SER A 433 -9.54 -6.24 -3.20
CA SER A 433 -10.95 -6.17 -3.58
C SER A 433 -11.84 -5.71 -2.42
N GLU A 434 -11.48 -6.01 -1.17
CA GLU A 434 -12.13 -5.53 0.07
C GLU A 434 -11.83 -4.05 0.35
N PHE A 435 -10.61 -3.57 0.03
CA PHE A 435 -10.21 -2.17 0.23
C PHE A 435 -10.54 -1.26 -0.98
N ARG A 436 -11.30 -1.74 -1.97
CA ARG A 436 -11.69 -0.91 -3.13
C ARG A 436 -12.95 -0.12 -2.82
N TRP A 437 -12.78 1.09 -2.31
CA TRP A 437 -13.61 2.16 -2.86
C TRP A 437 -13.26 2.31 -4.35
N VAL A 438 -14.25 2.61 -5.17
CA VAL A 438 -14.04 2.73 -6.62
C VAL A 438 -13.16 3.95 -6.83
N ARG A 439 -11.98 3.80 -7.47
CA ARG A 439 -11.16 4.95 -7.85
C ARG A 439 -11.92 5.79 -8.89
N PRO A 440 -11.82 7.12 -8.84
CA PRO A 440 -12.45 7.97 -9.84
C PRO A 440 -11.82 7.71 -11.21
N PRO A 441 -12.64 7.45 -12.27
CA PRO A 441 -12.10 7.32 -13.61
C PRO A 441 -11.49 8.63 -14.08
N LEU A 442 -10.57 8.55 -15.04
CA LEU A 442 -10.09 9.74 -15.73
C LEU A 442 -11.15 10.17 -16.77
N PRO A 443 -11.50 11.46 -16.85
CA PRO A 443 -12.26 12.01 -17.97
C PRO A 443 -11.59 11.70 -19.32
N ASP A 444 -12.38 11.43 -20.36
CA ASP A 444 -11.86 11.16 -21.72
C ASP A 444 -10.98 12.30 -22.26
N ASN A 445 -11.22 13.53 -21.82
CA ASN A 445 -10.48 14.74 -22.20
C ASN A 445 -9.50 15.23 -21.10
N GLU A 446 -8.95 14.32 -20.29
CA GLU A 446 -8.16 14.65 -19.09
C GLU A 446 -6.99 15.62 -19.36
N VAL A 447 -6.25 15.41 -20.45
CA VAL A 447 -5.10 16.26 -20.82
C VAL A 447 -5.54 17.70 -21.08
N GLU A 448 -6.60 17.89 -21.86
CA GLU A 448 -7.14 19.21 -22.20
C GLU A 448 -7.72 19.90 -20.96
N ARG A 449 -8.43 19.13 -20.12
CA ARG A 449 -9.00 19.61 -18.85
C ARG A 449 -7.92 20.10 -17.89
N LEU A 450 -6.83 19.35 -17.72
CA LEU A 450 -5.70 19.74 -16.86
C LEU A 450 -5.00 21.00 -17.40
N GLN A 451 -4.79 21.10 -18.71
CA GLN A 451 -4.25 22.31 -19.32
C GLN A 451 -5.14 23.53 -19.09
N ALA A 452 -6.46 23.37 -19.25
CA ALA A 452 -7.43 24.43 -18.98
C ALA A 452 -7.45 24.83 -17.50
N LEU A 453 -7.37 23.86 -16.58
CA LEU A 453 -7.27 24.13 -15.15
C LEU A 453 -5.99 24.89 -14.79
N LEU A 454 -4.84 24.46 -15.31
CA LEU A 454 -3.55 25.12 -15.08
C LEU A 454 -3.57 26.57 -15.60
N ALA A 455 -4.21 26.82 -16.75
CA ALA A 455 -4.34 28.15 -17.32
C ALA A 455 -5.14 29.13 -16.44
N THR A 456 -5.99 28.64 -15.53
CA THR A 456 -6.70 29.50 -14.57
C THR A 456 -5.78 30.13 -13.52
N GLY A 457 -4.61 29.54 -13.26
CA GLY A 457 -3.70 29.97 -12.18
C GLY A 457 -4.27 29.79 -10.78
N LEU A 458 -5.36 29.02 -10.62
CA LEU A 458 -6.02 28.84 -9.32
C LEU A 458 -5.38 27.77 -8.45
N LEU A 459 -4.73 26.75 -9.02
CA LEU A 459 -4.01 25.74 -8.23
C LEU A 459 -2.87 26.39 -7.43
N ASP A 460 -2.70 25.96 -6.17
CA ASP A 460 -1.68 26.45 -5.23
C ASP A 460 -1.73 27.97 -4.94
N SER A 461 -2.81 28.64 -5.31
CA SER A 461 -2.98 30.08 -5.06
C SER A 461 -3.59 30.36 -3.67
N PRO A 462 -3.35 31.54 -3.07
CA PRO A 462 -3.93 31.89 -1.77
C PRO A 462 -5.47 31.84 -1.78
N ARG A 463 -6.07 31.72 -0.59
CA ARG A 463 -7.53 31.82 -0.44
C ARG A 463 -8.02 33.19 -0.90
N GLU A 464 -9.16 33.21 -1.58
CA GLU A 464 -9.75 34.46 -2.08
C GLU A 464 -11.21 34.58 -1.63
N GLU A 465 -11.56 35.74 -1.10
CA GLU A 465 -12.89 36.02 -0.51
C GLU A 465 -14.04 35.87 -1.52
N ARG A 466 -13.78 35.96 -2.83
CA ARG A 466 -14.77 35.70 -3.89
C ARG A 466 -15.25 34.24 -3.90
N PHE A 467 -14.37 33.29 -3.58
CA PHE A 467 -14.73 31.87 -3.44
C PHE A 467 -15.23 31.58 -2.01
N ASP A 468 -14.54 32.09 -0.99
CA ASP A 468 -14.85 31.81 0.42
C ASP A 468 -16.27 32.24 0.82
N ARG A 469 -16.78 33.34 0.27
CA ARG A 469 -18.17 33.75 0.53
C ARG A 469 -19.19 32.74 0.02
N ILE A 470 -18.96 32.14 -1.14
CA ILE A 470 -19.89 31.18 -1.73
C ILE A 470 -19.83 29.87 -0.95
N THR A 471 -18.62 29.43 -0.57
CA THR A 471 -18.43 28.25 0.29
C THR A 471 -19.12 28.40 1.64
N ARG A 472 -18.99 29.56 2.31
CA ARG A 472 -19.71 29.84 3.56
C ARG A 472 -21.23 29.86 3.38
N LEU A 473 -21.72 30.42 2.28
CA LEU A 473 -23.15 30.40 1.95
C LEU A 473 -23.66 28.99 1.69
N ALA A 474 -22.90 28.14 0.98
CA ALA A 474 -23.26 26.75 0.76
C ALA A 474 -23.36 25.98 2.09
N ALA A 475 -22.35 26.08 2.96
CA ALA A 475 -22.37 25.44 4.28
C ALA A 475 -23.58 25.89 5.11
N ALA A 476 -23.88 27.20 5.13
CA ALA A 476 -25.00 27.75 5.88
C ALA A 476 -26.36 27.38 5.30
N LEU A 477 -26.52 27.45 3.98
CA LEU A 477 -27.77 27.15 3.27
C LEU A 477 -28.19 25.69 3.47
N PHE A 478 -27.25 24.77 3.32
CA PHE A 478 -27.50 23.33 3.47
C PHE A 478 -27.33 22.84 4.92
N ARG A 479 -26.88 23.71 5.83
CA ARG A 479 -26.63 23.40 7.25
C ARG A 479 -25.72 22.19 7.43
N VAL A 480 -24.66 22.12 6.64
CA VAL A 480 -23.68 21.03 6.66
C VAL A 480 -22.41 21.49 7.39
N PRO A 481 -21.69 20.57 8.05
CA PRO A 481 -20.43 20.92 8.72
C PRO A 481 -19.34 21.29 7.73
N VAL A 482 -19.35 20.75 6.51
CA VAL A 482 -18.28 20.92 5.52
C VAL A 482 -18.82 21.36 4.17
N ALA A 483 -18.18 22.37 3.57
CA ALA A 483 -18.38 22.76 2.17
C ALA A 483 -17.05 23.18 1.54
N LEU A 484 -16.83 22.81 0.27
CA LEU A 484 -15.55 22.99 -0.40
C LEU A 484 -15.74 23.49 -1.83
N VAL A 485 -14.86 24.39 -2.27
CA VAL A 485 -14.57 24.60 -3.70
C VAL A 485 -13.32 23.79 -4.00
N SER A 486 -13.51 22.69 -4.70
CA SER A 486 -12.51 21.67 -4.91
C SER A 486 -12.10 21.63 -6.37
N LEU A 487 -10.80 21.69 -6.68
CA LEU A 487 -10.22 21.56 -8.01
C LEU A 487 -9.49 20.22 -8.14
N ILE A 488 -9.61 19.53 -9.28
CA ILE A 488 -9.03 18.19 -9.48
C ILE A 488 -7.80 18.27 -10.36
N ASP A 489 -6.63 18.05 -9.77
CA ASP A 489 -5.33 17.99 -10.44
C ASP A 489 -4.97 16.54 -10.79
N THR A 490 -3.77 16.31 -11.30
CA THR A 490 -3.28 15.03 -11.82
C THR A 490 -3.40 13.90 -10.80
N ASN A 491 -2.90 14.10 -9.57
CA ASN A 491 -2.86 13.11 -8.49
C ASN A 491 -3.52 13.57 -7.18
N ARG A 492 -4.06 14.80 -7.13
CA ARG A 492 -4.64 15.39 -5.92
C ARG A 492 -5.96 16.13 -6.19
N GLN A 493 -6.71 16.31 -5.11
CA GLN A 493 -7.86 17.19 -5.00
C GLN A 493 -7.44 18.41 -4.17
N TRP A 494 -7.41 19.60 -4.77
CA TRP A 494 -6.96 20.82 -4.12
C TRP A 494 -8.13 21.74 -3.73
N PHE A 495 -8.14 22.27 -2.51
CA PHE A 495 -9.25 23.06 -1.97
C PHE A 495 -9.00 24.56 -2.15
N LYS A 496 -9.61 25.15 -3.19
CA LYS A 496 -9.57 26.61 -3.42
C LYS A 496 -10.23 27.39 -2.29
N SER A 497 -11.25 26.80 -1.69
CA SER A 497 -11.97 27.34 -0.55
C SER A 497 -12.53 26.19 0.29
N CYS A 498 -12.50 26.37 1.61
CA CYS A 498 -12.86 25.32 2.55
C CYS A 498 -13.54 25.91 3.79
N VAL A 499 -14.65 25.30 4.18
CA VAL A 499 -15.32 25.48 5.47
C VAL A 499 -15.42 24.12 6.13
N GLY A 500 -15.00 24.04 7.41
CA GLY A 500 -15.24 22.86 8.26
C GLY A 500 -14.22 21.73 8.18
N LEU A 501 -13.16 21.88 7.38
CA LEU A 501 -12.07 20.90 7.27
C LEU A 501 -10.70 21.60 7.43
N ASP A 502 -9.83 21.01 8.23
CA ASP A 502 -8.46 21.49 8.44
C ASP A 502 -7.50 20.78 7.48
N ALA A 503 -7.72 21.00 6.18
CA ALA A 503 -6.92 20.47 5.10
C ALA A 503 -6.95 21.44 3.91
N THR A 504 -5.89 21.42 3.11
CA THR A 504 -5.75 22.20 1.86
C THR A 504 -5.89 21.34 0.61
N GLU A 505 -5.64 20.04 0.73
CA GLU A 505 -5.79 19.06 -0.34
C GLU A 505 -5.96 17.63 0.19
N THR A 506 -6.41 16.73 -0.67
CA THR A 506 -6.47 15.28 -0.43
C THR A 506 -6.00 14.51 -1.66
N SER A 507 -5.71 13.20 -1.52
CA SER A 507 -5.43 12.36 -2.69
C SER A 507 -6.63 12.37 -3.66
N ARG A 508 -6.34 12.40 -4.97
CA ARG A 508 -7.39 12.26 -5.99
C ARG A 508 -8.07 10.90 -5.89
N GLU A 509 -7.35 9.86 -5.51
CA GLU A 509 -7.86 8.49 -5.52
C GLU A 509 -9.01 8.26 -4.54
N VAL A 510 -9.08 9.04 -3.46
CA VAL A 510 -10.17 8.99 -2.45
C VAL A 510 -11.28 10.01 -2.73
N SER A 511 -11.17 10.79 -3.80
CA SER A 511 -11.99 11.99 -4.03
C SER A 511 -13.37 11.68 -4.62
N PHE A 512 -14.43 11.96 -3.84
CA PHE A 512 -15.81 12.02 -4.36
C PHE A 512 -15.95 13.05 -5.49
N CYS A 513 -15.23 14.17 -5.40
CA CYS A 513 -15.25 15.24 -6.39
C CYS A 513 -14.67 14.80 -7.73
N ALA A 514 -13.64 13.96 -7.73
CA ALA A 514 -13.08 13.42 -8.96
C ALA A 514 -14.07 12.51 -9.70
N HIS A 515 -14.94 11.77 -9.01
CA HIS A 515 -16.03 11.03 -9.66
C HIS A 515 -17.03 11.96 -10.34
N ALA A 516 -17.41 13.04 -9.68
CA ALA A 516 -18.32 14.03 -10.25
C ALA A 516 -17.71 14.78 -11.45
N VAL A 517 -16.40 15.05 -11.40
CA VAL A 517 -15.65 15.64 -12.52
C VAL A 517 -15.59 14.68 -13.71
N ALA A 518 -15.35 13.40 -13.47
CA ALA A 518 -15.27 12.38 -14.52
C ALA A 518 -16.62 12.12 -15.21
N ASP A 519 -17.71 12.05 -14.45
CA ASP A 519 -19.06 11.95 -15.00
C ASP A 519 -19.53 13.26 -15.65
N GLY A 520 -19.04 14.39 -15.17
CA GLY A 520 -19.46 15.72 -15.61
C GLY A 520 -20.87 16.11 -15.14
N GLY A 521 -21.52 15.28 -14.32
CA GLY A 521 -22.83 15.50 -13.70
C GLY A 521 -22.76 15.82 -12.21
N MET A 522 -23.90 16.22 -11.63
CA MET A 522 -24.00 16.39 -10.19
C MET A 522 -24.04 15.03 -9.49
N LEU A 523 -23.05 14.77 -8.65
CA LEU A 523 -23.00 13.56 -7.84
C LEU A 523 -23.68 13.80 -6.49
N VAL A 524 -24.61 12.93 -6.12
CA VAL A 524 -25.26 12.94 -4.80
C VAL A 524 -25.18 11.54 -4.20
N VAL A 525 -24.67 11.47 -2.98
CA VAL A 525 -24.50 10.26 -2.18
C VAL A 525 -25.25 10.48 -0.86
N PRO A 526 -26.50 10.02 -0.75
CA PRO A 526 -27.34 10.21 0.44
C PRO A 526 -26.78 9.57 1.71
N ASP A 527 -26.20 8.39 1.57
CA ASP A 527 -25.50 7.64 2.62
C ASP A 527 -24.28 6.93 2.04
N ALA A 528 -23.09 7.40 2.40
CA ALA A 528 -21.82 6.89 1.86
C ALA A 528 -21.50 5.47 2.35
N LEU A 529 -22.04 5.02 3.48
CA LEU A 529 -21.89 3.63 3.95
C LEU A 529 -22.70 2.63 3.11
N GLN A 530 -23.72 3.10 2.39
CA GLN A 530 -24.57 2.27 1.54
C GLN A 530 -24.17 2.37 0.06
N ASP A 531 -23.31 3.32 -0.29
CA ASP A 531 -22.85 3.51 -1.66
C ASP A 531 -21.63 2.63 -1.91
N ARG A 532 -21.79 1.62 -2.77
CA ARG A 532 -20.74 0.65 -3.12
C ARG A 532 -19.47 1.28 -3.67
N ARG A 533 -19.52 2.52 -4.16
CA ARG A 533 -18.33 3.25 -4.62
C ARG A 533 -17.49 3.78 -3.46
N PHE A 534 -18.10 4.03 -2.31
CA PHE A 534 -17.53 4.84 -1.24
C PHE A 534 -17.57 4.21 0.15
N ALA A 535 -18.28 3.10 0.36
CA ALA A 535 -18.44 2.48 1.68
C ALA A 535 -17.11 2.25 2.41
N ASP A 536 -16.10 1.80 1.66
CA ASP A 536 -14.75 1.50 2.18
C ASP A 536 -13.75 2.66 1.98
N ASN A 537 -14.20 3.81 1.50
CA ASN A 537 -13.35 4.96 1.21
C ASN A 537 -12.77 5.55 2.52
N PRO A 538 -11.48 5.94 2.59
CA PRO A 538 -10.86 6.49 3.79
C PRO A 538 -11.56 7.75 4.32
N ALA A 539 -12.23 8.51 3.46
CA ALA A 539 -13.04 9.65 3.87
C ALA A 539 -14.29 9.22 4.68
N VAL A 540 -14.80 8.01 4.44
CA VAL A 540 -15.99 7.44 5.08
C VAL A 540 -15.62 6.64 6.32
N THR A 541 -14.61 5.76 6.21
CA THR A 541 -14.18 4.86 7.28
C THR A 541 -13.22 5.53 8.27
N GLY A 542 -12.42 6.49 7.80
CA GLY A 542 -11.46 7.24 8.60
C GLY A 542 -12.05 8.45 9.32
N GLY A 543 -11.15 9.32 9.81
CA GLY A 543 -11.48 10.39 10.77
C GLY A 543 -12.42 11.50 10.27
N MET A 544 -12.63 11.63 8.95
CA MET A 544 -13.62 12.57 8.40
C MET A 544 -15.07 12.07 8.57
N HIS A 545 -15.26 10.75 8.72
CA HIS A 545 -16.56 10.09 8.89
C HIS A 545 -17.64 10.59 7.93
N VAL A 546 -17.30 10.79 6.65
CA VAL A 546 -18.26 11.23 5.64
C VAL A 546 -19.42 10.24 5.58
N ARG A 547 -20.65 10.75 5.68
CA ARG A 547 -21.89 9.98 5.51
C ARG A 547 -22.76 10.55 4.40
N PHE A 548 -22.68 11.83 4.11
CA PHE A 548 -23.39 12.45 3.01
C PHE A 548 -22.44 13.28 2.16
N TYR A 549 -22.63 13.22 0.84
CA TYR A 549 -21.92 14.05 -0.12
C TYR A 549 -22.87 14.53 -1.21
N ALA A 550 -22.78 15.81 -1.59
CA ALA A 550 -23.31 16.29 -2.86
C ALA A 550 -22.32 17.25 -3.52
N GLY A 551 -22.04 17.06 -4.80
CA GLY A 551 -21.06 17.84 -5.56
C GLY A 551 -21.62 18.28 -6.91
N ALA A 552 -21.61 19.59 -7.15
CA ALA A 552 -21.94 20.19 -8.43
C ALA A 552 -20.65 20.50 -9.22
N PRO A 553 -20.52 20.04 -10.47
CA PRO A 553 -19.32 20.25 -11.29
C PRO A 553 -19.13 21.74 -11.62
N LEU A 554 -17.87 22.17 -11.69
CA LEU A 554 -17.45 23.54 -12.05
C LEU A 554 -16.78 23.52 -13.41
N ARG A 555 -17.44 24.09 -14.41
CA ARG A 555 -17.03 24.07 -15.82
C ARG A 555 -16.15 25.27 -16.19
N LEU A 556 -15.19 25.02 -17.08
CA LEU A 556 -14.32 26.05 -17.65
C LEU A 556 -14.84 26.48 -19.03
N THR A 557 -14.72 27.76 -19.37
CA THR A 557 -15.04 28.29 -20.71
C THR A 557 -14.13 27.70 -21.80
N ALA A 558 -12.88 27.37 -21.46
CA ALA A 558 -11.94 26.69 -22.35
C ALA A 558 -12.28 25.21 -22.60
N GLY A 559 -13.30 24.67 -21.92
CA GLY A 559 -13.71 23.28 -21.99
C GLY A 559 -13.25 22.47 -20.78
N GLY A 560 -13.99 21.39 -20.49
CA GLY A 560 -13.72 20.50 -19.36
C GLY A 560 -14.29 20.97 -18.01
N CYS A 561 -14.16 20.09 -17.02
CA CYS A 561 -14.61 20.31 -15.65
C CYS A 561 -13.39 20.48 -14.72
N ALA A 562 -13.25 21.65 -14.11
CA ALA A 562 -12.12 21.96 -13.23
C ALA A 562 -12.20 21.22 -11.89
N GLY A 563 -13.41 20.93 -11.43
CA GLY A 563 -13.66 20.63 -10.03
C GLY A 563 -15.14 20.60 -9.66
N THR A 564 -15.43 20.80 -8.39
CA THR A 564 -16.80 20.85 -7.86
C THR A 564 -16.97 21.90 -6.76
N LEU A 565 -18.17 22.48 -6.64
CA LEU A 565 -18.68 22.93 -5.35
C LEU A 565 -19.32 21.73 -4.67
N CYS A 566 -18.81 21.30 -3.52
CA CYS A 566 -19.38 20.19 -2.79
C CYS A 566 -19.71 20.52 -1.34
N ILE A 567 -20.68 19.77 -0.81
CA ILE A 567 -21.16 19.82 0.56
C ILE A 567 -21.09 18.42 1.16
N VAL A 568 -20.68 18.34 2.41
CA VAL A 568 -20.37 17.08 3.10
C VAL A 568 -20.93 17.09 4.52
N ASP A 569 -21.49 15.96 4.94
CA ASP A 569 -21.95 15.77 6.31
C ASP A 569 -21.52 14.41 6.87
N ILE A 570 -21.42 14.34 8.20
CA ILE A 570 -21.18 13.14 9.02
C ILE A 570 -22.47 12.38 9.36
N ARG A 571 -23.61 12.80 8.80
CA ARG A 571 -24.91 12.11 8.89
C ARG A 571 -25.52 11.92 7.50
N PRO A 572 -26.23 10.81 7.25
CA PRO A 572 -26.99 10.63 6.01
C PRO A 572 -28.01 11.74 5.79
N ARG A 573 -28.28 12.10 4.54
CA ARG A 573 -29.27 13.12 4.19
C ARG A 573 -30.07 12.77 2.94
N ALA A 574 -31.35 13.13 2.95
CA ALA A 574 -32.12 13.27 1.73
C ALA A 574 -31.69 14.54 0.99
N PHE A 575 -31.74 14.50 -0.34
CA PHE A 575 -31.36 15.62 -1.19
C PHE A 575 -32.28 15.67 -2.40
N ASP A 576 -33.25 16.59 -2.36
CA ASP A 576 -34.33 16.67 -3.34
C ASP A 576 -33.98 17.58 -4.53
N ASP A 577 -34.89 17.71 -5.49
CA ASP A 577 -34.67 18.51 -6.70
C ASP A 577 -34.52 20.01 -6.40
N ALA A 578 -35.15 20.52 -5.33
CA ALA A 578 -34.97 21.91 -4.92
C ALA A 578 -33.57 22.14 -4.35
N ASP A 579 -33.03 21.18 -3.60
CA ASP A 579 -31.66 21.21 -3.11
C ASP A 579 -30.63 21.10 -4.25
N ARG A 580 -30.89 20.25 -5.25
CA ARG A 580 -30.08 20.18 -6.48
C ARG A 580 -30.05 21.53 -7.20
N ALA A 581 -31.21 22.18 -7.39
CA ALA A 581 -31.28 23.48 -8.04
C ALA A 581 -30.47 24.54 -7.26
N ARG A 582 -30.62 24.61 -5.94
CA ARG A 582 -29.87 25.54 -5.08
C ARG A 582 -28.36 25.32 -5.17
N LEU A 583 -27.89 24.07 -5.15
CA LEU A 583 -26.46 23.77 -5.22
C LEU A 583 -25.89 24.10 -6.61
N ARG A 584 -26.68 23.88 -7.68
CA ARG A 584 -26.33 24.30 -9.03
C ARG A 584 -26.23 25.81 -9.16
N ASP A 585 -27.19 26.57 -8.63
CA ASP A 585 -27.16 28.04 -8.66
C ASP A 585 -25.88 28.61 -8.02
N LEU A 586 -25.44 28.03 -6.88
CA LEU A 586 -24.18 28.44 -6.25
C LEU A 586 -22.95 28.03 -7.07
N ALA A 587 -22.99 26.88 -7.74
CA ALA A 587 -21.94 26.44 -8.65
C ALA A 587 -21.84 27.35 -9.89
N ASP A 588 -22.96 27.81 -10.44
CA ASP A 588 -23.00 28.77 -11.56
C ASP A 588 -22.33 30.10 -11.19
N LEU A 589 -22.54 30.58 -9.96
CA LEU A 589 -21.86 31.77 -9.45
C LEU A 589 -20.34 31.57 -9.36
N LEU A 590 -19.89 30.38 -8.94
CA LEU A 590 -18.46 30.05 -8.89
C LEU A 590 -17.85 29.95 -10.28
N GLU A 591 -18.55 29.37 -11.25
CA GLU A 591 -18.07 29.31 -12.63
C GLU A 591 -17.82 30.70 -13.20
N LEU A 592 -18.67 31.69 -12.88
CA LEU A 592 -18.43 33.08 -13.27
C LEU A 592 -17.17 33.67 -12.62
N GLU A 593 -16.81 33.24 -11.41
CA GLU A 593 -15.58 33.71 -10.73
C GLU A 593 -14.33 32.99 -11.23
N ILE A 594 -14.43 31.71 -11.60
CA ILE A 594 -13.32 30.90 -12.13
C ILE A 594 -12.95 31.34 -13.55
N ASN A 595 -13.94 31.72 -14.36
CA ASN A 595 -13.75 32.03 -15.78
C ASN A 595 -13.52 33.53 -16.07
N ARG A 596 -13.24 34.33 -15.04
CA ARG A 596 -12.81 35.74 -15.17
C ARG A 596 -11.32 35.82 -15.40
#